data_AF-A0A968CDR0-F1
#
_entry.id   AF-A0A968CDR0-F1
#
_cell.length_a   1.000
_cell.length_b   1.000
_cell.length_c   1.000
_cell.angle_alpha   90.00
_cell.angle_beta   90.00
_cell.angle_gamma   90.00
#
_symmetry.space_group_name_H-M   'P 1'
#
loop_
_entity.id
_entity.type
_entity.pdbx_description
1 polymer ?
#
loop_
_entity_poly.entity_id
_entity_poly.type
_entity_poly.pdbx_seq_one_letter_code
_entity_poly.pdbx_strand_id
1 'polypeptide(L)' 'EGVEARVRYAGPMSELIGQLVGGLRSGMGYAGASDLDDLRHRTRLVRITGAGLRESHPHDVAVMRDE' A
#
# COMPACT_ATOMS: atom_id res chain seq x y z
N GLU A 1 15.98 24.55 -1.67
CA GLU A 1 14.61 24.00 -1.61
C GLU A 1 14.58 22.46 -1.55
N GLY A 2 15.67 21.83 -1.10
CA GLY A 2 15.75 20.39 -0.90
C GLY A 2 16.50 20.10 0.40
N VAL A 3 16.32 18.88 0.91
CA VAL A 3 16.97 18.36 2.11
C VAL A 3 17.71 17.09 1.72
N GLU A 4 18.90 16.87 2.29
CA GLU A 4 19.66 15.63 2.08
C GLU A 4 19.32 14.60 3.15
N ALA A 5 19.07 13.37 2.72
CA ALA A 5 18.82 12.25 3.62
C ALA A 5 19.31 10.94 2.99
N ARG A 6 19.49 9.93 3.85
CA ARG A 6 19.80 8.55 3.44
C ARG A 6 18.60 7.66 3.70
N VAL A 7 18.40 6.68 2.83
CA VAL A 7 17.40 5.63 2.99
C VAL A 7 18.09 4.27 3.13
N ARG A 8 17.44 3.31 3.79
CA ARG A 8 17.95 1.94 3.86
C ARG A 8 17.94 1.32 2.46
N TYR A 9 18.92 0.47 2.20
CA TYR A 9 18.90 -0.38 1.01
C TYR A 9 17.65 -1.27 1.05
N ALA A 10 16.87 -1.26 -0.02
CA ALA A 10 15.56 -1.91 -0.09
C ALA A 10 15.60 -3.28 -0.79
N GLY A 11 16.80 -3.85 -0.98
CA GLY A 11 16.99 -5.11 -1.69
C GLY A 11 16.95 -4.97 -3.21
N PRO A 12 16.85 -6.10 -3.94
CA PRO A 12 16.73 -6.12 -5.39
C PRO A 12 15.46 -5.43 -5.88
N MET A 13 15.58 -4.69 -6.98
CA MET A 13 14.45 -3.96 -7.56
C MET A 13 13.27 -4.87 -7.93
N SER A 14 13.54 -6.10 -8.39
CA SER A 14 12.53 -7.07 -8.76
C SER A 14 11.62 -7.47 -7.59
N GLU A 15 12.18 -7.57 -6.38
CA GLU A 15 11.42 -7.93 -5.18
C GLU A 15 10.47 -6.80 -4.78
N LEU A 16 10.95 -5.56 -4.80
CA LEU A 16 10.13 -4.39 -4.52
C LEU A 16 8.98 -4.26 -5.54
N ILE A 17 9.27 -4.42 -6.83
CA ILE A 17 8.25 -4.39 -7.88
C ILE A 17 7.23 -5.51 -7.65
N GLY A 18 7.68 -6.71 -7.30
CA GLY A 18 6.80 -7.84 -6.98
C GLY A 18 5.83 -7.51 -5.85
N GLN A 19 6.31 -6.91 -4.75
CA GLN A 19 5.45 -6.47 -3.63
C GLN A 19 4.44 -5.40 -4.05
N LEU A 20 4.88 -4.38 -4.79
CA LEU A 20 4.00 -3.31 -5.26
C LEU A 20 2.90 -3.83 -6.19
N VAL A 21 3.24 -4.69 -7.15
CA VAL A 21 2.28 -5.31 -8.07
C VAL A 21 1.35 -6.27 -7.32
N GLY A 22 1.86 -7.02 -6.35
CA GLY A 22 1.06 -7.89 -5.49
C GLY A 22 -0.02 -7.12 -4.72
N GLY A 23 0.38 -6.00 -4.08
CA GLY A 23 -0.56 -5.11 -3.40
C GLY A 23 -1.61 -4.50 -4.33
N LEU A 24 -1.19 -4.04 -5.51
CA LEU A 24 -2.10 -3.51 -6.53
C LEU A 24 -3.16 -4.54 -6.95
N ARG A 25 -2.73 -5.77 -7.26
CA ARG A 25 -3.65 -6.86 -7.67
C ARG A 25 -4.61 -7.25 -6.55
N SER A 26 -4.14 -7.30 -5.31
CA SER A 26 -5.00 -7.54 -4.14
C SER A 26 -6.10 -6.47 -4.03
N GLY A 27 -5.72 -5.18 -4.12
CA GLY A 27 -6.67 -4.07 -4.11
C GLY A 27 -7.66 -4.10 -5.27
N MET A 28 -7.20 -4.40 -6.49
CA MET A 28 -8.07 -4.58 -7.67
C MET A 28 -9.06 -5.73 -7.48
N GLY A 29 -8.66 -6.82 -6.83
CA GLY A 29 -9.53 -7.93 -6.47
C GLY A 29 -10.65 -7.49 -5.52
N TYR A 30 -10.33 -6.79 -4.44
CA TYR A 30 -11.35 -6.24 -3.50
C TYR A 30 -12.28 -5.23 -4.17
N ALA A 31 -11.74 -4.41 -5.09
CA ALA A 31 -12.50 -3.40 -5.80
C ALA A 31 -13.32 -3.96 -6.98
N GLY A 32 -13.14 -5.24 -7.34
CA GLY A 32 -13.79 -5.87 -8.49
C GLY A 32 -13.35 -5.31 -9.84
N ALA A 33 -12.13 -4.76 -9.94
CA ALA A 33 -11.59 -4.17 -11.15
C ALA A 33 -10.78 -5.21 -11.94
N SER A 34 -11.18 -5.48 -13.19
CA SER A 34 -10.52 -6.49 -14.03
C SER A 34 -9.25 -5.97 -14.70
N ASP A 35 -9.16 -4.64 -14.88
CA ASP A 35 -8.02 -3.94 -15.43
C ASP A 35 -7.85 -2.54 -14.80
N LEU A 36 -6.89 -1.77 -15.32
CA LEU A 36 -6.60 -0.43 -14.81
C LEU A 36 -7.65 0.62 -15.19
N ASP A 37 -8.41 0.40 -16.26
CA ASP A 37 -9.47 1.32 -16.67
C ASP A 37 -10.67 1.18 -15.73
N ASP A 38 -11.06 -0.06 -15.43
CA ASP A 38 -12.03 -0.39 -14.40
C ASP A 38 -11.64 0.22 -13.06
N LEU A 39 -10.37 0.05 -12.65
CA LEU A 39 -9.86 0.59 -11.38
C LEU A 39 -10.05 2.12 -11.31
N ARG A 40 -9.72 2.83 -12.40
CA ARG A 40 -9.80 4.31 -12.47
C ARG A 40 -11.22 4.83 -12.52
N HIS A 41 -12.11 4.15 -13.24
CA HIS A 41 -13.41 4.72 -13.62
C HIS A 41 -14.62 4.09 -12.92
N ARG A 42 -14.49 2.88 -12.36
CA ARG A 42 -15.64 2.12 -11.83
C ARG A 42 -15.57 1.85 -10.34
N THR A 43 -14.43 2.09 -9.71
CA THR A 43 -14.26 1.90 -8.27
C THR A 43 -14.73 3.10 -7.47
N ARG A 44 -14.98 2.89 -6.18
CA ARG A 44 -15.45 3.93 -5.26
C ARG A 44 -14.45 4.13 -4.15
N LEU A 45 -14.13 5.39 -3.88
CA LEU A 45 -13.35 5.79 -2.72
C LEU A 45 -14.28 6.45 -1.69
N VAL A 46 -13.95 6.25 -0.42
CA VAL A 46 -14.66 6.85 0.70
C VAL A 46 -13.67 7.69 1.49
N ARG A 47 -14.12 8.85 1.96
CA ARG A 47 -13.32 9.71 2.83
C ARG A 47 -13.26 9.11 4.23
N ILE A 48 -12.06 8.98 4.77
CA ILE A 48 -11.83 8.56 6.15
C ILE A 48 -11.37 9.73 7.02
N THR A 49 -11.55 9.59 8.34
CA THR A 49 -11.02 10.51 9.34
C THR A 49 -9.61 10.07 9.77
N GLY A 50 -8.91 10.90 10.54
CA GLY A 50 -7.64 10.49 11.16
C GLY A 50 -7.78 9.31 12.14
N ALA A 51 -8.97 9.09 12.70
CA ALA A 51 -9.24 7.89 13.49
C ALA A 51 -9.31 6.64 12.60
N GLY A 52 -10.00 6.71 11.46
CA GLY A 52 -10.04 5.61 10.49
C GLY A 52 -8.66 5.27 9.90
N LEU A 53 -7.77 6.25 9.77
CA LEU A 53 -6.39 6.00 9.35
C LEU A 53 -5.62 5.17 10.39
N ARG A 54 -5.75 5.50 11.68
CA ARG A 54 -5.12 4.72 12.76
C ARG A 54 -5.67 3.29 12.81
N GLU A 55 -6.98 3.14 12.62
CA GLU A 55 -7.63 1.84 12.55
C GLU A 55 -7.15 1.00 11.35
N SER A 56 -6.84 1.64 10.21
CA SER A 56 -6.38 0.93 9.00
C SER A 56 -4.94 0.37 9.15
N HIS A 57 -4.11 0.98 9.99
CA HIS A 57 -2.78 0.47 10.29
C HIS A 57 -2.84 -0.58 11.41
N PRO A 58 -1.85 -1.50 11.50
CA PRO A 58 -1.70 -2.33 12.69
C PRO A 58 -1.67 -1.45 13.95
N HIS A 59 -2.58 -1.70 14.87
CA HIS A 59 -2.73 -0.99 16.14
C HIS A 59 -3.06 -1.98 17.25
N ASP A 60 -2.72 -1.61 18.49
CA ASP A 60 -2.95 -2.40 19.71
C ASP A 60 -2.32 -3.81 19.70
N VAL A 61 -1.26 -4.00 18.91
CA VAL A 61 -0.47 -5.24 18.83
C VAL A 61 1.03 -4.95 18.81
N ALA A 62 1.82 -5.84 19.41
CA ALA A 62 3.26 -5.83 19.26
C ALA A 62 3.64 -6.42 17.90
N VAL A 63 4.22 -5.61 17.01
CA VAL A 63 4.77 -6.10 15.74
C VAL A 63 6.07 -6.84 16.05
N MET A 64 5.99 -8.15 16.17
CA MET A 64 7.16 -9.01 16.16
C MET A 64 7.66 -9.08 14.72
N ARG A 65 8.80 -8.46 14.44
CA ARG A 65 9.51 -8.62 13.18
C ARG A 65 10.55 -9.71 13.37
N ASP A 66 10.52 -10.73 12.52
CA ASP A 66 11.68 -11.60 12.35
C ASP A 66 12.77 -10.80 11.63
N GLU A 67 14.02 -10.95 12.10
CA GLU A 67 15.22 -10.30 11.55
C GLU A 67 15.55 -10.77 10.13
#